data_AF-A0A9Q0VW30-F1
#
_entry.id   AF-A0A9Q0VW30-F1
#
_cell.length_a   1.000
_cell.length_b   1.000
_cell.length_c   1.000
_cell.angle_alpha   90.00
_cell.angle_beta   90.00
_cell.angle_gamma   90.00
#
_symmetry.space_group_name_H-M   'P 1'
#
loop_
_entity.id
_entity.type
_entity.pdbx_description
1 polymer ?
#
loop_
_entity_poly.entity_id
_entity_poly.type
_entity_poly.pdbx_seq_one_letter_code
_entity_poly.pdbx_strand_id
1 'polypeptide(L)'
;MLEKEVIEPRNYERHNIYQSRNPYYRYDLEPFRVRRKDFWLLSTVTKLLKEFIPKLSHDADGLIFQGWDDPYVPRTHEGLLKWKYPEMNSVDFRFEVDDDDRQLLYLNERGTKKLMEGHRVAFKDDLDPSSYSGKIIECSWSSEEHVWVCMRVRTDKSTPNEFNTYMKVMRSIKDNITEDVLLNDIYEIIRLPMYADRIRIESKAQQHASASRRR
;
A
#
# COMPACT_ATOMS: atom_id res chain seq x y z
N MET A 1 7.60 24.77 2.75
CA MET A 1 6.42 25.00 3.60
C MET A 1 6.41 23.98 4.74
N LEU A 2 5.94 22.74 4.54
CA LEU A 2 5.77 21.76 5.64
C LEU A 2 7.02 21.49 6.48
N GLU A 3 8.19 21.30 5.85
CA GLU A 3 9.44 21.05 6.59
C GLU A 3 9.79 22.23 7.52
N LYS A 4 9.84 23.44 6.95
CA LYS A 4 10.25 24.67 7.66
C LYS A 4 9.22 25.17 8.66
N GLU A 5 7.93 24.96 8.38
CA GLU A 5 6.84 25.55 9.17
C GLU A 5 6.25 24.58 10.20
N VAL A 6 6.44 23.27 10.02
CA VAL A 6 5.84 22.26 10.90
C VAL A 6 6.89 21.34 11.48
N ILE A 7 7.74 20.73 10.65
CA ILE A 7 8.66 19.67 11.10
C ILE A 7 9.84 20.24 11.90
N GLU A 8 10.56 21.22 11.35
CA GLU A 8 11.73 21.83 11.99
C GLU A 8 11.38 22.52 13.32
N PRO A 9 10.36 23.41 13.41
CA PRO A 9 10.04 24.09 14.66
C PRO A 9 9.65 23.12 15.77
N ARG A 10 8.88 22.08 15.43
CA ARG A 10 8.43 21.05 16.37
C ARG A 10 9.59 20.20 16.88
N ASN A 11 10.51 19.81 15.99
CA ASN A 11 11.69 19.05 16.39
C ASN A 11 12.61 19.88 17.30
N TYR A 12 12.77 21.17 17.01
CA TYR A 12 13.53 22.11 17.83
C TYR A 12 12.90 22.27 19.23
N GLU A 13 11.61 22.56 19.30
CA GLU A 13 10.89 22.72 20.57
C GLU A 13 10.92 21.42 21.39
N ARG A 14 10.70 20.28 20.75
CA ARG A 14 10.81 18.96 21.39
C ARG A 14 12.18 18.75 22.03
N HIS A 15 13.26 19.04 21.30
CA HIS A 15 14.62 18.90 21.83
C HIS A 15 14.86 19.79 23.06
N ASN A 16 14.40 21.05 23.00
CA ASN A 16 14.52 22.00 24.11
C ASN A 16 13.70 21.56 25.34
N ILE A 17 12.48 21.06 25.13
CA ILE A 17 11.61 20.58 26.20
C ILE A 17 12.21 19.35 26.89
N TYR A 18 12.80 18.41 26.13
CA TYR A 18 13.47 17.24 26.72
C TYR A 18 14.67 17.61 27.61
N GLN A 19 15.30 18.77 27.38
CA GLN A 19 16.39 19.28 28.20
C GLN A 19 15.91 20.16 29.37
N SER A 20 14.63 20.54 29.38
CA SER A 20 14.04 21.36 30.45
C SER A 20 13.77 20.53 31.70
N ARG A 21 14.04 21.10 32.88
CA ARG A 21 13.70 20.49 34.18
C ARG A 21 12.20 20.45 34.45
N ASN A 22 11.41 21.30 33.80
CA ASN A 22 9.95 21.35 33.95
C ASN A 22 9.29 21.52 32.57
N PRO A 23 9.00 20.42 31.86
CA PRO A 23 8.41 20.47 30.53
C PRO A 23 6.92 20.85 30.60
N TYR A 24 6.52 21.94 29.92
CA TYR A 24 5.12 22.37 29.83
C TYR A 24 4.30 21.56 28.81
N TYR A 25 4.96 20.75 27.98
CA TYR A 25 4.34 19.91 26.97
C TYR A 25 5.02 18.53 26.91
N ARG A 26 4.23 17.49 26.64
CA ARG A 26 4.67 16.09 26.69
C ARG A 26 4.49 15.43 25.33
N TYR A 27 5.54 15.51 24.50
CA TYR A 27 5.59 14.92 23.15
C TYR A 27 5.42 13.39 23.12
N ASP A 28 5.69 12.72 24.23
CA ASP A 28 5.50 11.28 24.40
C ASP A 28 4.04 10.87 24.60
N LEU A 29 3.18 11.81 25.03
CA LEU A 29 1.74 11.60 25.22
C LEU A 29 0.90 11.96 23.99
N GLU A 30 1.55 12.34 22.89
CA GLU A 30 0.84 12.66 21.66
C GLU A 30 0.23 11.40 21.04
N PRO A 31 -1.05 11.47 20.60
CA PRO A 31 -1.72 10.32 20.00
C PRO A 31 -1.10 9.90 18.64
N PHE A 32 -0.38 10.80 17.98
CA PHE A 32 0.29 10.54 16.71
C PHE A 32 1.50 11.45 16.50
N ARG A 33 2.32 11.12 15.50
CA ARG A 33 3.46 11.92 15.06
C ARG A 33 3.28 12.36 13.62
N VAL A 34 3.72 13.58 13.31
CA VAL A 34 3.73 14.11 11.95
C VAL A 34 5.12 13.91 11.34
N ARG A 35 5.17 13.33 10.14
CA ARG A 35 6.40 13.14 9.36
C ARG A 35 6.13 13.49 7.90
N ARG A 36 7.13 14.05 7.22
CA ARG A 36 7.09 14.24 5.77
C ARG A 36 7.32 12.90 5.08
N LYS A 37 6.50 12.57 4.09
CA LYS A 37 6.77 11.43 3.19
C LYS A 37 7.72 11.89 2.10
N ASP A 38 8.86 11.23 1.99
CA ASP A 38 9.83 11.55 0.95
C ASP A 38 9.38 11.01 -0.41
N PHE A 39 9.60 11.81 -1.44
CA PHE A 39 9.44 11.41 -2.84
C PHE A 39 10.78 10.99 -3.40
N TRP A 40 10.75 9.99 -4.28
CA TRP A 40 11.92 9.33 -4.78
C TRP A 40 11.83 9.21 -6.30
N LEU A 41 12.96 9.33 -7.00
CA LEU A 41 13.02 9.17 -8.45
C LEU A 41 12.78 7.72 -8.85
N LEU A 42 12.24 7.51 -10.06
CA LEU A 42 12.02 6.16 -10.61
C LEU A 42 13.29 5.29 -10.59
N SER A 43 14.46 5.89 -10.82
CA SER A 43 15.77 5.21 -10.77
C SER A 43 16.12 4.61 -9.40
N THR A 44 15.43 4.99 -8.34
CA THR A 44 15.68 4.52 -6.97
C THR A 44 14.75 3.40 -6.52
N VAL A 45 13.79 2.98 -7.37
CA VAL A 45 12.76 2.00 -7.01
C VAL A 45 13.35 0.68 -6.53
N THR A 46 14.43 0.18 -7.14
CA THR A 46 15.12 -1.03 -6.68
C THR A 46 15.61 -0.91 -5.23
N LYS A 47 16.17 0.24 -4.85
CA LYS A 47 16.63 0.49 -3.47
C LYS A 47 15.44 0.64 -2.53
N LEU A 48 14.34 1.24 -3.00
CA LEU A 48 13.13 1.35 -2.19
C LEU A 48 12.58 -0.01 -1.82
N LEU A 49 12.39 -0.89 -2.80
CA LEU A 49 11.84 -2.23 -2.59
C LEU A 49 12.75 -3.10 -1.73
N LYS A 50 14.06 -3.12 -2.02
CA LYS A 50 15.00 -4.07 -1.41
C LYS A 50 15.61 -3.60 -0.09
N GLU A 51 15.72 -2.29 0.13
CA GLU A 51 16.43 -1.76 1.30
C GLU A 51 15.58 -0.87 2.19
N PHE A 52 14.70 -0.04 1.61
CA PHE A 52 13.96 0.95 2.38
C PHE A 52 12.69 0.37 3.00
N ILE A 53 11.84 -0.27 2.18
CA ILE A 53 10.57 -0.87 2.62
C ILE A 53 10.78 -1.88 3.76
N PRO A 54 11.75 -2.80 3.70
CA PRO A 54 12.00 -3.74 4.81
C PRO A 54 12.43 -3.07 6.12
N LYS A 55 12.90 -1.81 6.07
CA LYS A 55 13.33 -1.03 7.24
C LYS A 55 12.23 -0.08 7.75
N LEU A 56 11.05 -0.09 7.13
CA LEU A 56 9.93 0.72 7.60
C LEU A 56 9.45 0.24 8.96
N SER A 57 8.94 1.18 9.74
CA SER A 57 8.32 0.92 11.05
C SER A 57 6.84 0.54 10.95
N HIS A 58 6.35 0.36 9.72
CA HIS A 58 4.98 0.00 9.38
C HIS A 58 4.99 -0.88 8.14
N ASP A 59 3.93 -1.65 7.96
CA ASP A 59 3.76 -2.50 6.79
C ASP A 59 3.57 -1.65 5.53
N ALA A 60 4.16 -2.11 4.43
CA ALA A 60 3.98 -1.53 3.12
C ALA A 60 3.58 -2.62 2.12
N ASP A 61 2.62 -2.30 1.26
CA ASP A 61 2.01 -3.25 0.33
C ASP A 61 2.41 -3.01 -1.14
N GLY A 62 3.35 -2.09 -1.39
CA GLY A 62 3.91 -1.81 -2.70
C GLY A 62 4.33 -0.36 -2.89
N LEU A 63 4.07 0.19 -4.08
CA LEU A 63 4.54 1.49 -4.54
C LEU A 63 3.39 2.36 -5.06
N ILE A 64 3.55 3.68 -4.90
CA ILE A 64 2.66 4.68 -5.50
C ILE A 64 3.49 5.50 -6.48
N PHE A 65 3.04 5.56 -7.73
CA PHE A 65 3.63 6.38 -8.78
C PHE A 65 2.72 7.58 -9.05
N GLN A 66 3.32 8.76 -9.01
CA GLN A 66 2.64 10.03 -9.24
C GLN A 66 3.42 10.79 -10.31
N GLY A 67 2.71 11.35 -11.29
CA GLY A 67 3.32 12.22 -12.28
C GLY A 67 3.90 13.47 -11.61
N TRP A 68 5.09 13.86 -12.04
CA TRP A 68 5.83 14.96 -11.42
C TRP A 68 5.10 16.30 -11.58
N ASP A 69 4.62 16.58 -12.79
CA ASP A 69 3.94 17.82 -13.17
C ASP A 69 2.40 17.69 -13.09
N ASP A 70 1.89 16.55 -12.62
CA ASP A 70 0.45 16.29 -12.57
C ASP A 70 -0.20 17.20 -11.51
N PRO A 71 -1.22 18.00 -11.88
CA PRO A 71 -1.96 18.78 -10.91
C PRO A 71 -2.75 17.84 -9.99
N TYR A 72 -3.09 18.34 -8.80
CA TYR A 72 -3.99 17.61 -7.92
C TYR A 72 -5.36 17.43 -8.56
N VAL A 73 -5.82 16.19 -8.69
CA VAL A 73 -7.17 15.86 -9.17
C VAL A 73 -7.98 15.27 -8.01
N PRO A 74 -9.16 15.83 -7.69
CA PRO A 74 -10.04 15.25 -6.69
C PRO A 74 -10.66 13.93 -7.21
N ARG A 75 -10.89 12.98 -6.29
CA ARG A 75 -11.43 11.62 -6.57
C ARG A 75 -10.44 10.75 -7.35
N THR A 76 -10.92 9.97 -8.32
CA THR A 76 -10.09 9.03 -9.09
C THR A 76 -9.21 9.80 -10.06
N HIS A 77 -7.89 9.59 -9.95
CA HIS A 77 -6.88 10.14 -10.85
C HIS A 77 -6.25 8.98 -11.63
N GLU A 78 -6.40 8.96 -12.95
CA GLU A 78 -5.93 7.85 -13.80
C GLU A 78 -4.39 7.78 -13.90
N GLY A 79 -3.70 8.92 -13.83
CA GLY A 79 -2.23 8.97 -13.74
C GLY A 79 -1.63 8.66 -12.36
N LEU A 80 -2.45 8.44 -11.32
CA LEU A 80 -1.95 8.06 -9.99
C LEU A 80 -1.99 6.54 -9.91
N LEU A 81 -0.84 5.93 -10.18
CA LEU A 81 -0.74 4.48 -10.25
C LEU A 81 -0.34 3.92 -8.89
N LYS A 82 -0.92 2.76 -8.57
CA LYS A 82 -0.53 1.98 -7.40
C LYS A 82 -0.11 0.60 -7.90
N TRP A 83 1.11 0.21 -7.55
CA TRP A 83 1.58 -1.15 -7.73
C TRP A 83 1.56 -1.84 -6.38
N LYS A 84 1.08 -3.07 -6.34
CA LYS A 84 1.07 -3.91 -5.16
C LYS A 84 1.75 -5.24 -5.48
N TYR A 85 2.36 -5.83 -4.46
CA TYR A 85 2.83 -7.21 -4.57
C TYR A 85 1.66 -8.13 -4.95
N PRO A 86 1.84 -9.07 -5.91
CA PRO A 86 0.76 -9.95 -6.36
C PRO A 86 0.01 -10.65 -5.21
N GLU A 87 0.74 -11.10 -4.21
CA GLU A 87 0.23 -11.78 -3.01
C GLU A 87 -0.54 -10.85 -2.05
N MET A 88 -0.38 -9.54 -2.19
CA MET A 88 -1.09 -8.51 -1.40
C MET A 88 -2.35 -8.00 -2.13
N ASN A 89 -2.66 -8.52 -3.32
CA ASN A 89 -3.96 -8.27 -3.96
C ASN A 89 -5.03 -9.12 -3.27
N SER A 90 -5.83 -8.45 -2.45
CA SER A 90 -6.86 -9.08 -1.65
C SER A 90 -8.27 -8.59 -1.99
N VAL A 91 -9.25 -9.44 -1.67
CA VAL A 91 -10.67 -9.14 -1.75
C VAL A 91 -11.31 -9.50 -0.42
N ASP A 92 -12.18 -8.62 0.09
CA ASP A 92 -12.97 -8.92 1.27
C ASP A 92 -14.28 -9.61 0.87
N PHE A 93 -14.44 -10.87 1.26
CA PHE A 93 -15.64 -11.66 1.05
C PHE A 93 -16.43 -11.83 2.34
N ARG A 94 -17.74 -12.00 2.22
CA ARG A 94 -18.57 -12.54 3.31
C ARG A 94 -18.55 -14.05 3.16
N PHE A 95 -18.04 -14.75 4.16
CA PHE A 95 -17.90 -16.20 4.15
C PHE A 95 -19.04 -16.83 4.95
N GLU A 96 -19.68 -17.85 4.40
CA GLU A 96 -20.72 -18.64 5.07
C GLU A 96 -20.47 -20.12 4.73
N VAL A 97 -20.85 -21.00 5.65
CA VAL A 97 -20.84 -22.46 5.44
C VAL A 97 -22.29 -22.91 5.52
N ASP A 98 -22.75 -23.70 4.55
CA ASP A 98 -24.10 -24.27 4.55
C ASP A 98 -24.19 -25.57 5.34
N ASP A 99 -25.40 -26.12 5.46
CA ASP A 99 -25.65 -27.36 6.20
C ASP A 99 -24.95 -28.61 5.58
N ASP A 100 -24.48 -28.50 4.33
CA ASP A 100 -23.74 -29.54 3.60
C ASP A 100 -22.21 -29.34 3.73
N ASP A 101 -21.73 -28.51 4.67
CA ASP A 101 -20.33 -28.10 4.84
C ASP A 101 -19.71 -27.44 3.60
N ARG A 102 -20.52 -26.86 2.70
CA ARG A 102 -20.04 -26.16 1.51
C ARG A 102 -19.68 -24.74 1.87
N GLN A 103 -18.50 -24.33 1.40
CA GLN A 103 -18.00 -22.98 1.54
C GLN A 103 -18.66 -22.05 0.52
N LEU A 104 -19.28 -20.97 1.01
CA LEU A 104 -19.96 -19.96 0.21
C LEU A 104 -19.29 -18.60 0.40
N LEU A 105 -18.98 -17.94 -0.72
CA LEU A 105 -18.37 -16.62 -0.75
C LEU A 105 -19.31 -15.61 -1.36
N TYR A 106 -19.55 -14.51 -0.64
CA TYR A 106 -20.43 -13.44 -1.09
C TYR A 106 -19.69 -12.11 -1.26
N LEU A 107 -20.05 -11.42 -2.35
CA LEU A 107 -19.72 -10.02 -2.60
C LEU A 107 -20.98 -9.16 -2.53
N ASN A 108 -20.80 -7.84 -2.46
CA ASN A 108 -21.91 -6.91 -2.61
C ASN A 108 -22.09 -6.57 -4.09
N GLU A 109 -23.33 -6.56 -4.57
CA GLU A 109 -23.67 -6.05 -5.90
C GLU A 109 -24.89 -5.15 -5.77
N ARG A 110 -24.68 -3.82 -5.77
CA ARG A 110 -25.76 -2.84 -5.65
C ARG A 110 -26.64 -3.03 -4.40
N GLY A 111 -26.04 -3.47 -3.29
CA GLY A 111 -26.72 -3.69 -2.02
C GLY A 111 -27.30 -5.09 -1.82
N THR A 112 -27.16 -6.00 -2.79
CA THR A 112 -27.54 -7.41 -2.63
C THR A 112 -26.32 -8.30 -2.49
N LYS A 113 -26.48 -9.42 -1.77
CA LYS A 113 -25.44 -10.45 -1.68
C LYS A 113 -25.38 -11.21 -3.01
N LYS A 114 -24.21 -11.22 -3.65
CA LYS A 114 -23.90 -12.01 -4.84
C LYS A 114 -23.01 -13.19 -4.46
N LEU A 115 -23.48 -14.41 -4.71
CA LEU A 115 -22.71 -15.63 -4.49
C LEU A 115 -21.63 -15.80 -5.58
N MET A 116 -20.43 -16.19 -5.15
CA MET A 116 -19.30 -16.52 -6.02
C MET A 116 -19.21 -18.04 -6.15
N GLU A 117 -19.84 -18.58 -7.18
CA GLU A 117 -19.86 -20.02 -7.44
C GLU A 117 -18.47 -20.56 -7.78
N GLY A 118 -18.18 -21.81 -7.37
CA GLY A 118 -16.96 -22.54 -7.76
C GLY A 118 -15.67 -22.09 -7.08
N HIS A 119 -15.73 -21.15 -6.13
CA HIS A 119 -14.55 -20.67 -5.40
C HIS A 119 -14.48 -21.28 -4.00
N ARG A 120 -13.29 -21.72 -3.60
CA ARG A 120 -13.01 -22.24 -2.25
C ARG A 120 -12.02 -21.33 -1.52
N VAL A 121 -12.02 -21.40 -0.20
CA VAL A 121 -11.07 -20.72 0.67
C VAL A 121 -10.23 -21.73 1.44
N ALA A 122 -8.91 -21.55 1.36
CA ALA A 122 -7.95 -22.20 2.24
C ALA A 122 -7.70 -21.32 3.47
N PHE A 123 -7.73 -21.92 4.66
CA PHE A 123 -7.39 -21.27 5.92
C PHE A 123 -6.05 -21.81 6.39
N LYS A 124 -5.14 -20.93 6.83
CA LYS A 124 -3.77 -21.32 7.22
C LYS A 124 -3.67 -21.91 8.63
N ASP A 125 -4.67 -21.71 9.47
CA ASP A 125 -4.54 -21.91 10.92
C ASP A 125 -5.03 -23.29 11.42
N ASP A 126 -5.22 -24.29 10.54
CA ASP A 126 -5.87 -25.59 10.83
C ASP A 126 -7.24 -25.49 11.53
N LEU A 127 -7.79 -24.28 11.63
CA LEU A 127 -9.09 -24.00 12.22
C LEU A 127 -10.20 -24.44 11.27
N ASP A 128 -11.24 -25.03 11.84
CA ASP A 128 -12.44 -25.42 11.11
C ASP A 128 -13.04 -24.19 10.38
N PRO A 129 -13.23 -24.25 9.05
CA PRO A 129 -13.88 -23.20 8.26
C PRO A 129 -15.19 -22.69 8.88
N SER A 130 -15.98 -23.55 9.52
CA SER A 130 -17.24 -23.18 10.17
C SER A 130 -17.09 -22.06 11.21
N SER A 131 -15.92 -21.96 11.85
CA SER A 131 -15.61 -20.88 12.80
C SER A 131 -15.56 -19.48 12.17
N TYR A 132 -15.44 -19.40 10.84
CA TYR A 132 -15.42 -18.16 10.06
C TYR A 132 -16.79 -17.83 9.45
N SER A 133 -17.77 -18.73 9.55
CA SER A 133 -19.10 -18.54 8.97
C SER A 133 -19.77 -17.27 9.50
N GLY A 134 -20.37 -16.48 8.61
CA GLY A 134 -20.99 -15.20 8.89
C GLY A 134 -20.01 -14.02 9.05
N LYS A 135 -18.69 -14.24 8.93
CA LYS A 135 -17.69 -13.16 9.05
C LYS A 135 -17.28 -12.63 7.68
N ILE A 136 -16.70 -11.43 7.69
CA ILE A 136 -15.99 -10.90 6.52
C ILE A 136 -14.53 -11.31 6.64
N ILE A 137 -14.02 -11.96 5.61
CA ILE A 137 -12.64 -12.42 5.52
C ILE A 137 -11.95 -11.72 4.36
N GLU A 138 -10.72 -11.29 4.59
CA GLU A 138 -9.84 -10.77 3.55
C GLU A 138 -9.05 -11.94 2.97
N CYS A 139 -9.16 -12.16 1.66
CA CYS A 139 -8.49 -13.27 0.99
C CYS A 139 -7.59 -12.76 -0.14
N SER A 140 -6.43 -13.36 -0.31
CA SER A 140 -5.58 -13.21 -1.51
C SER A 140 -5.70 -14.43 -2.42
N TRP A 141 -5.41 -14.27 -3.70
CA TRP A 141 -5.47 -15.37 -4.67
C TRP A 141 -4.12 -16.10 -4.72
N SER A 142 -4.12 -17.41 -4.47
CA SER A 142 -2.97 -18.27 -4.76
C SER A 142 -3.07 -18.80 -6.19
N SER A 143 -2.19 -18.33 -7.07
CA SER A 143 -2.13 -18.82 -8.45
C SER A 143 -1.61 -20.26 -8.56
N GLU A 144 -0.84 -20.73 -7.58
CA GLU A 144 -0.32 -22.09 -7.54
C GLU A 144 -1.46 -23.09 -7.27
N GLU A 145 -2.19 -22.86 -6.17
CA GLU A 145 -3.26 -23.75 -5.70
C GLU A 145 -4.63 -23.44 -6.32
N HIS A 146 -4.73 -22.37 -7.13
CA HIS A 146 -5.98 -21.91 -7.75
C HIS A 146 -7.11 -21.72 -6.72
N VAL A 147 -6.75 -21.17 -5.55
CA VAL A 147 -7.65 -21.03 -4.40
C VAL A 147 -7.49 -19.66 -3.75
N TRP A 148 -8.56 -19.15 -3.15
CA TRP A 148 -8.47 -18.00 -2.26
C TRP A 148 -7.86 -18.43 -0.93
N VAL A 149 -6.91 -17.68 -0.42
CA VAL A 149 -6.27 -17.93 0.87
C VAL A 149 -6.72 -16.86 1.85
N CYS A 150 -7.35 -17.27 2.95
CA CYS A 150 -7.74 -16.35 4.01
C CYS A 150 -6.49 -15.73 4.64
N MET A 151 -6.44 -14.40 4.65
CA MET A 151 -5.38 -13.62 5.28
C MET A 151 -5.75 -13.24 6.70
N ARG A 152 -6.99 -12.75 6.90
CA ARG A 152 -7.50 -12.34 8.21
C ARG A 152 -9.02 -12.14 8.20
N VAL A 153 -9.59 -12.08 9.40
CA VAL A 153 -10.97 -11.64 9.62
C VAL A 153 -11.04 -10.11 9.69
N ARG A 154 -11.98 -9.50 8.99
CA ARG A 154 -12.23 -8.04 8.93
C ARG A 154 -13.36 -7.64 9.87
N THR A 155 -13.05 -7.54 11.16
CA THR A 155 -14.01 -7.08 12.18
C THR A 155 -14.33 -5.59 12.06
N ASP A 156 -13.52 -4.83 11.33
CA ASP A 156 -13.71 -3.41 11.02
C ASP A 156 -14.75 -3.15 9.91
N LYS A 157 -15.19 -4.20 9.20
CA LYS A 157 -16.12 -4.09 8.08
C LYS A 157 -17.47 -4.71 8.40
N SER A 158 -18.53 -4.05 7.95
CA SER A 158 -19.91 -4.56 8.01
C SER A 158 -20.38 -5.20 6.70
N THR A 159 -19.72 -4.88 5.57
CA THR A 159 -20.06 -5.37 4.23
C THR A 159 -18.83 -5.87 3.47
N PRO A 160 -18.96 -6.93 2.65
CA PRO A 160 -17.88 -7.36 1.75
C PRO A 160 -17.61 -6.32 0.66
N ASN A 161 -16.60 -6.56 -0.18
CA ASN A 161 -16.32 -5.68 -1.32
C ASN A 161 -17.45 -5.70 -2.36
N GLU A 162 -17.57 -4.58 -3.08
CA GLU A 162 -18.40 -4.50 -4.28
C GLU A 162 -17.84 -5.40 -5.39
N PHE A 163 -18.73 -5.97 -6.21
CA PHE A 163 -18.37 -6.79 -7.37
C PHE A 163 -17.45 -6.03 -8.33
N ASN A 164 -17.65 -4.72 -8.50
CA ASN A 164 -16.76 -3.88 -9.30
C ASN A 164 -15.34 -3.78 -8.74
N THR A 165 -15.18 -3.79 -7.41
CA THR A 165 -13.87 -3.83 -6.76
C THR A 165 -13.21 -5.18 -6.99
N TYR A 166 -13.95 -6.27 -6.81
CA TYR A 166 -13.49 -7.63 -7.14
C TYR A 166 -12.99 -7.73 -8.60
N MET A 167 -13.75 -7.22 -9.57
CA MET A 167 -13.35 -7.25 -10.98
C MET A 167 -12.04 -6.49 -11.24
N LYS A 168 -11.81 -5.37 -10.54
CA LYS A 168 -10.55 -4.62 -10.64
C LYS A 168 -9.39 -5.39 -10.03
N VAL A 169 -9.61 -6.04 -8.88
CA VAL A 169 -8.60 -6.89 -8.23
C VAL A 169 -8.26 -8.10 -9.11
N MET A 170 -9.26 -8.78 -9.67
CA MET A 170 -9.05 -9.90 -10.59
C MET A 170 -8.30 -9.49 -11.86
N ARG A 171 -8.56 -8.29 -12.39
CA ARG A 171 -7.75 -7.75 -13.50
C ARG A 171 -6.30 -7.58 -13.07
N SER A 172 -6.04 -6.97 -11.91
CA SER A 172 -4.68 -6.80 -11.38
C SER A 172 -3.97 -8.14 -11.15
N ILE A 173 -4.67 -9.15 -10.63
CA ILE A 173 -4.14 -10.50 -10.45
C ILE A 173 -3.80 -11.13 -11.81
N LYS A 174 -4.65 -10.93 -12.82
CA LYS A 174 -4.42 -11.45 -14.18
C LYS A 174 -3.27 -10.75 -14.90
N ASP A 175 -3.15 -9.44 -14.73
CA ASP A 175 -2.05 -8.64 -15.30
C ASP A 175 -0.70 -9.07 -14.69
N ASN A 176 -0.72 -9.52 -13.42
CA ASN A 176 0.40 -10.13 -12.68
C ASN A 176 1.75 -9.40 -12.88
N ILE A 177 1.74 -8.08 -12.73
CA ILE A 177 2.96 -7.27 -12.80
C ILE A 177 3.79 -7.57 -11.54
N THR A 178 4.74 -8.49 -11.66
CA THR A 178 5.66 -8.85 -10.58
C THR A 178 6.70 -7.75 -10.34
N GLU A 179 7.46 -7.87 -9.25
CA GLU A 179 8.58 -6.95 -8.97
C GLU A 179 9.58 -6.92 -10.14
N ASP A 180 9.93 -8.08 -10.71
CA ASP A 180 10.88 -8.16 -11.81
C ASP A 180 10.37 -7.48 -13.08
N VAL A 181 9.10 -7.68 -13.43
CA VAL A 181 8.46 -7.02 -14.58
C VAL A 181 8.46 -5.51 -14.37
N LEU A 182 8.05 -5.04 -13.19
CA LEU A 182 8.03 -3.62 -12.85
C LEU A 182 9.44 -3.00 -12.94
N LEU A 183 10.45 -3.66 -12.37
CA LEU A 183 11.82 -3.16 -12.39
C LEU A 183 12.40 -3.11 -13.81
N ASN A 184 12.08 -4.10 -14.63
CA ASN A 184 12.48 -4.12 -16.04
C ASN A 184 11.83 -2.97 -16.82
N ASP A 185 10.54 -2.75 -16.65
CA ASP A 185 9.83 -1.64 -17.33
C ASP A 185 10.40 -0.29 -16.89
N ILE A 186 10.63 -0.10 -15.60
CA ILE A 186 11.25 1.13 -15.08
C ILE A 186 12.64 1.34 -15.69
N TYR A 187 13.44 0.28 -15.81
CA TYR A 187 14.78 0.36 -16.39
C TYR A 187 14.78 0.85 -17.83
N GLU A 188 13.81 0.43 -18.64
CA GLU A 188 13.63 0.93 -20.00
C GLU A 188 13.09 2.37 -20.00
N ILE A 189 12.11 2.68 -19.14
CA ILE A 189 11.49 4.02 -19.05
C ILE A 189 12.52 5.11 -18.69
N ILE A 190 13.41 4.86 -17.73
CA ILE A 190 14.40 5.86 -17.29
C ILE A 190 15.43 6.20 -18.38
N ARG A 191 15.56 5.36 -19.41
CA ARG A 191 16.44 5.58 -20.56
C ARG A 191 15.80 6.43 -21.66
N LEU A 192 14.48 6.60 -21.62
CA LEU A 192 13.79 7.48 -22.56
C LEU A 192 14.31 8.93 -22.38
N PRO A 193 14.53 9.68 -23.47
CA PRO A 193 15.12 11.03 -23.41
C PRO A 193 14.43 11.95 -22.40
N MET A 194 13.09 11.90 -22.34
CA MET A 194 12.27 12.68 -21.42
C MET A 194 12.65 12.50 -19.95
N TYR A 195 12.97 11.26 -19.53
CA TYR A 195 13.38 10.97 -18.16
C TYR A 195 14.88 11.16 -17.95
N ALA A 196 15.70 10.76 -18.92
CA ALA A 196 17.15 10.85 -18.82
C ALA A 196 17.64 12.29 -18.64
N ASP A 197 17.05 13.26 -19.36
CA ASP A 197 17.43 14.66 -19.25
C ASP A 197 17.03 15.26 -17.90
N ARG A 198 15.81 14.95 -17.42
CA ARG A 198 15.35 15.42 -16.10
C ARG A 198 16.13 14.80 -14.94
N ILE A 199 16.45 13.51 -14.99
CA ILE A 199 17.29 12.85 -13.97
C ILE A 199 18.66 13.53 -13.86
N ARG A 200 19.27 13.93 -14.99
CA ARG A 200 20.55 14.65 -14.98
C ARG A 200 20.44 16.01 -14.30
N ILE A 201 19.37 16.76 -14.55
CA ILE A 201 19.13 18.08 -13.95
C ILE A 201 18.96 17.94 -12.43
N GLU A 202 18.10 17.03 -11.98
CA GLU A 202 17.84 16.74 -10.57
C GLU A 202 19.08 16.22 -9.83
N SER A 203 19.83 15.31 -10.44
CA SER A 203 21.05 14.75 -9.83
C SER A 203 22.10 15.84 -9.60
N LYS A 204 22.24 16.78 -10.55
CA LYS A 204 23.10 17.97 -10.38
C LYS A 204 22.59 18.85 -9.25
N ALA A 205 21.28 19.13 -9.19
CA ALA A 205 20.68 19.94 -8.12
C ALA A 205 20.89 19.31 -6.72
N GLN A 206 20.73 17.99 -6.58
CA GLN A 206 20.97 17.25 -5.34
C GLN A 206 22.46 17.24 -4.93
N GLN A 207 23.38 17.13 -5.88
CA GLN A 207 24.82 17.27 -5.62
C GLN A 207 25.17 18.67 -5.10
N HIS A 208 24.59 19.72 -5.69
CA HIS A 208 24.77 21.09 -5.21
C HIS A 208 24.15 21.33 -3.82
N ALA A 209 22.97 20.76 -3.55
CA ALA A 209 22.30 20.88 -2.25
C ALA A 209 23.05 20.12 -1.12
N SER A 210 23.57 18.92 -1.42
CA SER A 210 24.35 18.14 -0.46
C SER A 210 25.73 18.74 -0.18
N ALA A 211 26.37 19.36 -1.17
CA ALA A 211 27.60 20.14 -0.99
C ALA A 211 27.37 21.40 -0.12
N SER A 212 26.21 22.03 -0.27
CA SER A 212 25.82 23.22 0.52
C SER A 212 25.45 22.88 1.97
N ARG A 213 24.97 21.66 2.25
CA ARG A 213 24.70 21.17 3.62
C ARG A 213 25.95 20.68 4.37
N ARG A 214 27.07 20.48 3.68
CA ARG A 214 28.36 20.05 4.25
C ARG A 214 29.33 21.21 4.53
N ARG A 215 28.97 22.44 4.13
CA ARG A 215 29.63 23.68 4.52
C ARG A 215 28.85 24.35 5.64
#